data_AF-A0AB36EIX4-F1
#
_entry.id   AF-A0AB36EIX4-F1
#
_cell.length_a   1.000
_cell.length_b   1.000
_cell.length_c   1.000
_cell.angle_alpha   90.00
_cell.angle_beta   90.00
_cell.angle_gamma   90.00
#
_symmetry.space_group_name_H-M   'P 1'
#
loop_
_entity.id
_entity.type
_entity.pdbx_description
1 polymer ?
#
loop_
_entity_poly.entity_id
_entity_poly.type
_entity_poly.pdbx_seq_one_letter_code
_entity_poly.pdbx_strand_id
1 'polypeptide(L)'
;MEDVKQAAKPVFKFPVNEARGEARLVIDGVELVIAAEMERLSALSSRLQCRSLNELFTRLSEVEVGATVAGIELLTIKGDALAAIMKLKLKHFGDCKSAYVSVLMHHFDGDEGNAVAAEKAAD
;
A
#
# COMPACT_ATOMS: atom_id res chain seq x y z
N MET A 1 33.58 24.97 -4.44
CA MET A 1 33.25 24.01 -3.37
C MET A 1 31.76 24.20 -3.16
N GLU A 2 30.94 23.37 -3.79
CA GLU A 2 29.48 23.50 -3.72
C GLU A 2 29.00 22.85 -2.42
N ASP A 3 28.46 23.67 -1.52
CA ASP A 3 27.80 23.23 -0.30
C ASP A 3 26.55 22.41 -0.65
N VAL A 4 26.69 21.09 -0.66
CA VAL A 4 25.54 20.19 -0.73
C VAL A 4 24.78 20.32 0.59
N LYS A 5 23.71 21.13 0.59
CA LYS A 5 22.75 21.22 1.69
C LYS A 5 22.21 19.82 1.96
N GLN A 6 22.66 19.21 3.06
CA GLN A 6 22.13 17.96 3.54
C GLN A 6 20.64 18.13 3.82
N ALA A 7 19.80 17.49 3.01
CA ALA A 7 18.36 17.51 3.22
C ALA A 7 18.05 16.92 4.60
N ALA A 8 17.38 17.71 5.45
CA ALA A 8 16.97 17.26 6.77
C ALA A 8 16.10 16.01 6.64
N LYS A 9 16.37 14.98 7.45
CA LYS A 9 15.57 13.76 7.47
C LYS A 9 14.11 14.13 7.78
N PRO A 10 13.13 13.63 7.00
CA PRO A 10 11.72 13.91 7.26
C PRO A 10 11.33 13.44 8.66
N VAL A 11 10.71 14.33 9.43
CA VAL A 11 10.14 14.00 10.75
C VAL A 11 8.73 13.49 10.54
N PHE A 12 8.49 12.26 10.98
CA PHE A 12 7.21 11.58 10.83
C PHE A 12 6.40 11.66 12.13
N LYS A 13 5.11 11.96 12.01
CA LYS A 13 4.13 12.08 13.09
C LYS A 13 3.71 10.72 13.63
N PHE A 14 3.59 9.70 12.77
CA PHE A 14 3.06 8.40 13.19
C PHE A 14 4.14 7.34 13.28
N PRO A 15 4.19 6.56 14.38
CA PRO A 15 5.01 5.35 14.41
C PRO A 15 4.42 4.30 13.47
N VAL A 16 5.31 3.57 12.79
CA VAL A 16 5.00 2.49 11.85
C VAL A 16 5.59 1.21 12.41
N ASN A 17 4.79 0.16 12.51
CA ASN A 17 5.24 -1.16 12.94
C ASN A 17 5.31 -2.14 11.76
N GLU A 18 6.47 -2.18 11.10
CA GLU A 18 6.72 -3.06 9.94
C GLU A 18 6.54 -4.54 10.30
N ALA A 19 6.86 -4.95 11.54
CA ALA A 19 6.66 -6.33 12.01
C ALA A 19 5.16 -6.74 12.08
N ARG A 20 4.25 -5.76 12.18
CA ARG A 20 2.80 -5.98 12.11
C ARG A 20 2.21 -5.75 10.71
N GLY A 21 3.05 -5.58 9.68
CA GLY A 21 2.60 -5.33 8.31
C GLY A 21 2.07 -3.91 8.10
N GLU A 22 2.50 -2.94 8.92
CA GLU A 22 2.19 -1.53 8.71
C GLU A 22 3.21 -0.90 7.76
N ALA A 23 2.75 -0.03 6.84
CA ALA A 23 3.64 0.76 5.98
C ALA A 23 3.26 2.25 6.03
N ARG A 24 4.26 3.11 5.80
CA ARG A 24 4.05 4.55 5.65
C ARG A 24 3.68 4.88 4.21
N LEU A 25 2.71 5.77 4.04
CA LEU A 25 2.40 6.39 2.75
C LEU A 25 2.33 7.91 2.96
N VAL A 26 3.09 8.68 2.18
CA VAL A 26 3.07 10.15 2.26
C VAL A 26 2.58 10.72 0.93
N ILE A 27 1.46 11.45 0.95
CA ILE A 27 0.89 12.09 -0.23
C ILE A 27 0.90 13.60 -0.03
N ASP A 28 1.78 14.30 -0.75
CA ASP A 28 1.88 15.77 -0.73
C ASP A 28 1.92 16.35 0.69
N GLY A 29 2.77 15.75 1.54
CA GLY A 29 2.96 16.12 2.94
C GLY A 29 1.92 15.55 3.93
N VAL A 30 0.88 14.86 3.44
CA VAL A 30 -0.06 14.13 4.31
C VAL A 30 0.52 12.75 4.60
N GLU A 31 0.93 12.53 5.84
CA GLU A 31 1.42 11.23 6.29
C GLU A 31 0.25 10.32 6.69
N LEU A 32 0.29 9.10 6.17
CA LEU A 32 -0.60 8.00 6.50
C LEU A 32 0.22 6.80 6.99
N VAL A 33 -0.39 6.01 7.86
CA VAL A 33 0.03 4.62 8.10
C VAL A 33 -1.08 3.73 7.59
N ILE A 34 -0.72 2.79 6.72
CA ILE A 34 -1.64 1.80 6.14
C ILE A 34 -1.29 0.40 6.64
N ALA A 35 -2.28 -0.49 6.69
CA ALA A 35 -2.11 -1.90 7.02
C ALA A 35 -3.11 -2.76 6.24
N ALA A 36 -2.66 -3.93 5.79
CA ALA A 36 -3.47 -4.89 5.04
C ALA A 36 -4.18 -5.89 5.97
N GLU A 37 -4.84 -5.44 7.03
CA GLU A 37 -5.58 -6.35 7.93
C GLU A 37 -6.68 -7.10 7.15
N MET A 38 -6.94 -8.38 7.46
CA MET A 38 -7.90 -9.21 6.69
C MET A 38 -9.29 -8.59 6.57
N GLU A 39 -9.79 -7.95 7.63
CA GLU A 39 -11.08 -7.24 7.60
C GLU A 39 -11.07 -6.08 6.58
N ARG A 40 -9.96 -5.32 6.51
CA ARG A 40 -9.80 -4.20 5.58
C ARG A 40 -9.64 -4.66 4.14
N LEU A 41 -8.87 -5.73 3.92
CA LEU A 41 -8.74 -6.36 2.61
C LEU A 41 -10.09 -6.92 2.14
N SER A 42 -10.87 -7.52 3.03
CA SER A 42 -12.23 -7.97 2.73
C SER A 42 -13.13 -6.80 2.34
N ALA A 43 -13.17 -5.72 3.13
CA ALA A 43 -13.95 -4.52 2.83
C ALA A 43 -13.54 -3.88 1.49
N LEU A 44 -12.24 -3.81 1.22
CA LEU A 44 -11.69 -3.29 -0.03
C LEU A 44 -12.05 -4.17 -1.22
N SER A 45 -11.90 -5.49 -1.09
CA SER A 45 -12.32 -6.47 -2.09
C SER A 45 -13.80 -6.32 -2.42
N SER A 46 -14.66 -6.20 -1.41
CA SER A 46 -16.10 -6.01 -1.59
C SER A 46 -16.43 -4.69 -2.27
N ARG A 47 -15.77 -3.59 -1.87
CA ARG A 47 -15.96 -2.27 -2.51
C ARG A 47 -15.56 -2.27 -3.98
N LEU A 48 -14.46 -2.95 -4.31
CA LEU A 48 -13.94 -3.05 -5.68
C LEU A 48 -14.59 -4.18 -6.49
N GLN A 49 -15.46 -4.98 -5.85
CA GLN A 49 -16.11 -6.16 -6.42
C GLN A 49 -15.12 -7.17 -7.01
N CYS A 50 -13.96 -7.32 -6.37
CA CYS A 50 -12.96 -8.29 -6.80
C CYS A 50 -13.50 -9.72 -6.63
N ARG A 51 -13.29 -10.56 -7.64
CA ARG A 51 -13.72 -11.96 -7.66
C ARG A 51 -12.82 -12.87 -6.82
N SER A 52 -11.61 -12.41 -6.51
CA SER A 52 -10.63 -13.13 -5.71
C SER A 52 -9.64 -12.19 -5.03
N LEU A 53 -8.91 -12.69 -4.03
CA LEU A 53 -7.79 -11.97 -3.41
C LEU A 53 -6.66 -11.70 -4.41
N ASN A 54 -6.43 -12.58 -5.38
CA ASN A 54 -5.41 -12.37 -6.41
C ASN A 54 -5.75 -11.17 -7.31
N GLU A 55 -7.03 -11.00 -7.67
CA GLU A 55 -7.48 -9.83 -8.42
C GLU A 55 -7.27 -8.54 -7.61
N LEU A 56 -7.63 -8.55 -6.32
CA LEU A 56 -7.37 -7.42 -5.42
C LEU A 56 -5.87 -7.08 -5.35
N PHE A 57 -5.02 -8.10 -5.18
CA PHE A 57 -3.58 -7.95 -5.09
C PHE A 57 -2.98 -7.34 -6.36
N THR A 58 -3.42 -7.82 -7.53
CA THR A 58 -3.00 -7.28 -8.84
C THR A 58 -3.39 -5.81 -8.97
N ARG A 59 -4.66 -5.47 -8.70
CA ARG A 59 -5.17 -4.09 -8.83
C ARG A 59 -4.44 -3.11 -7.92
N LEU A 60 -4.10 -3.53 -6.69
CA LEU A 60 -3.31 -2.72 -5.76
C LEU A 60 -1.84 -2.59 -6.20
N SER A 61 -1.21 -3.70 -6.62
CA SER A 61 0.20 -3.74 -7.03
C SER A 61 0.47 -3.01 -8.35
N GLU A 62 -0.53 -2.96 -9.23
CA GLU A 62 -0.50 -2.18 -10.47
C GLU A 62 -1.03 -0.76 -10.29
N VAL A 63 -1.41 -0.38 -9.06
CA VAL A 63 -1.97 0.94 -8.70
C VAL A 63 -3.04 1.38 -9.68
N GLU A 64 -4.00 0.49 -9.95
CA GLU A 64 -5.20 0.87 -10.67
C GLU A 64 -5.87 2.05 -9.94
N VAL A 65 -6.37 3.04 -10.67
CA VAL A 65 -6.88 4.29 -10.09
C VAL A 65 -7.96 4.04 -9.04
N GLY A 66 -8.95 3.17 -9.33
CA GLY A 66 -10.02 2.84 -8.41
C GLY A 66 -9.51 2.15 -7.14
N ALA A 67 -8.61 1.18 -7.31
CA ALA A 67 -7.96 0.48 -6.20
C ALA A 67 -7.06 1.41 -5.37
N THR A 68 -6.41 2.39 -5.99
CA THR A 68 -5.55 3.34 -5.31
C THR A 68 -6.34 4.26 -4.39
N VAL A 69 -7.46 4.80 -4.86
CA VAL A 69 -8.32 5.66 -4.01
C VAL A 69 -8.95 4.86 -2.89
N ALA A 70 -9.54 3.70 -3.22
CA ALA A 70 -10.18 2.85 -2.21
C ALA A 70 -9.17 2.27 -1.21
N GLY A 71 -7.94 1.97 -1.66
CA GLY A 71 -6.84 1.51 -0.82
C GLY A 71 -6.39 2.55 0.19
N ILE A 72 -6.23 3.82 -0.23
CA ILE A 72 -5.92 4.93 0.69
C ILE A 72 -7.03 5.04 1.74
N GLU A 73 -8.29 4.94 1.33
CA GLU A 73 -9.42 5.07 2.25
C GLU A 73 -9.52 3.92 3.25
N LEU A 74 -9.46 2.67 2.77
CA LEU A 74 -9.79 1.48 3.58
C LEU A 74 -8.59 0.86 4.29
N LEU A 75 -7.37 1.02 3.76
CA LEU A 75 -6.16 0.47 4.38
C LEU A 75 -5.54 1.43 5.40
N THR A 76 -5.93 2.71 5.42
CA THR A 76 -5.40 3.68 6.40
C THR A 76 -5.84 3.33 7.82
N ILE A 77 -4.86 3.19 8.71
CA ILE A 77 -5.04 2.99 10.16
C ILE A 77 -4.69 4.25 10.97
N LYS A 78 -3.86 5.15 10.43
CA LYS A 78 -3.52 6.45 11.03
C LYS A 78 -3.35 7.52 9.96
N GLY A 79 -3.74 8.75 10.27
CA GLY A 79 -3.67 9.89 9.35
C GLY A 79 -5.01 10.24 8.73
N ASP A 80 -5.01 11.26 7.87
CA ASP A 80 -6.21 11.78 7.21
C ASP A 80 -6.27 11.29 5.76
N ALA A 81 -6.93 10.15 5.56
CA ALA A 81 -7.07 9.53 4.24
C ALA A 81 -7.79 10.44 3.23
N LEU A 82 -8.80 11.19 3.68
CA LEU A 82 -9.56 12.08 2.79
C LEU A 82 -8.68 13.24 2.31
N ALA A 83 -7.92 13.86 3.22
CA ALA A 83 -6.98 14.91 2.86
C ALA A 83 -5.89 14.41 1.90
N ALA A 84 -5.42 13.17 2.08
CA ALA A 84 -4.47 12.56 1.16
C ALA A 84 -5.09 12.30 -0.22
N ILE A 85 -6.30 11.76 -0.29
CA ILE A 85 -7.03 11.52 -1.55
C ILE A 85 -7.24 12.83 -2.32
N MET A 86 -7.63 13.92 -1.63
CA MET A 86 -7.81 15.24 -2.25
C MET A 86 -6.53 15.83 -2.85
N LYS A 87 -5.35 15.38 -2.38
CA LYS A 87 -4.05 15.80 -2.90
C LYS A 87 -3.40 14.78 -3.83
N LEU A 88 -4.04 13.63 -4.07
CA LEU A 88 -3.52 12.56 -4.90
C LEU A 88 -3.31 13.05 -6.35
N LYS A 89 -2.17 12.66 -6.93
CA LYS A 89 -1.73 13.01 -8.29
C LYS A 89 -0.97 11.81 -8.85
N LEU A 90 -0.86 11.71 -10.18
CA LEU A 90 -0.17 10.59 -10.84
C LEU A 90 1.27 10.37 -10.33
N LYS A 91 1.99 11.46 -9.97
CA LYS A 91 3.34 11.36 -9.40
C LYS A 91 3.43 10.54 -8.10
N HIS A 92 2.33 10.39 -7.37
CA HIS A 92 2.29 9.67 -6.09
C HIS A 92 2.01 8.16 -6.27
N PHE A 93 1.65 7.70 -7.47
CA PHE A 93 1.28 6.31 -7.69
C PHE A 93 2.45 5.35 -7.45
N GLY A 94 3.69 5.80 -7.65
CA GLY A 94 4.88 5.05 -7.25
C GLY A 94 4.92 4.79 -5.74
N ASP A 95 4.67 5.82 -4.93
CA ASP A 95 4.64 5.70 -3.46
C ASP A 95 3.48 4.81 -2.99
N CYS A 96 2.31 4.95 -3.61
CA CYS A 96 1.16 4.07 -3.35
C CYS A 96 1.50 2.60 -3.64
N LYS A 97 2.15 2.33 -4.79
CA LYS A 97 2.55 0.98 -5.18
C LYS A 97 3.50 0.38 -4.14
N SER A 98 4.54 1.12 -3.78
CA SER A 98 5.51 0.67 -2.77
C SER A 98 4.85 0.37 -1.43
N ALA A 99 3.96 1.25 -0.96
CA ALA A 99 3.25 1.05 0.30
C ALA A 99 2.30 -0.17 0.24
N TYR A 100 1.53 -0.32 -0.84
CA TYR A 100 0.63 -1.47 -1.00
C TYR A 100 1.37 -2.79 -1.10
N VAL A 101 2.42 -2.88 -1.91
CA VAL A 101 3.23 -4.09 -1.99
C VAL A 101 3.83 -4.41 -0.62
N SER A 102 4.34 -3.40 0.11
CA SER A 102 4.91 -3.62 1.44
C SER A 102 3.91 -4.22 2.43
N VAL A 103 2.68 -3.70 2.51
CA VAL A 103 1.68 -4.25 3.45
C VAL A 103 1.13 -5.60 2.98
N LEU A 104 1.07 -5.83 1.67
CA LEU A 104 0.56 -7.08 1.12
C LEU A 104 1.56 -8.23 1.30
N MET A 105 2.87 -7.98 1.17
CA MET A 105 3.91 -9.00 1.35
C MET A 105 3.93 -9.59 2.76
N HIS A 106 3.46 -8.85 3.77
CA HIS A 106 3.32 -9.37 5.14
C HIS A 106 2.41 -10.63 5.22
N HIS A 107 1.46 -10.79 4.29
CA HIS A 107 0.62 -11.99 4.20
C HIS A 107 1.32 -13.20 3.56
N PHE A 108 2.44 -12.96 2.87
CA PHE A 108 3.20 -14.00 2.17
C PHE A 108 4.49 -14.36 2.92
N ASP A 109 5.02 -13.47 3.76
CA ASP A 109 6.18 -13.74 4.63
C ASP A 109 5.89 -14.75 5.75
N GLY A 110 4.61 -15.09 6.01
CA GLY A 110 4.20 -16.18 6.89
C GLY A 110 3.76 -17.46 6.17
N ASP A 111 3.68 -17.43 4.84
CA ASP A 111 3.16 -18.50 3.99
C ASP A 111 4.19 -18.76 2.88
N GLU A 112 5.19 -19.58 3.18
CA GLU A 112 6.13 -20.18 2.21
C GLU A 112 5.40 -21.15 1.26
N GLY A 113 4.33 -20.69 0.61
CA GLY A 113 3.24 -21.54 0.15
C GLY A 113 2.58 -21.11 -1.14
N ASN A 114 3.24 -20.36 -2.04
CA ASN A 114 2.85 -20.44 -3.46
C ASN A 114 3.92 -20.06 -4.50
N ALA A 115 5.17 -20.48 -4.31
CA ALA A 115 6.17 -20.40 -5.37
C ALA A 115 5.94 -21.45 -6.49
N VAL A 116 4.98 -22.38 -6.34
CA VAL A 116 4.82 -23.54 -7.24
C VAL A 116 3.68 -23.37 -8.26
N ALA A 117 2.79 -22.38 -8.12
CA ALA A 117 1.70 -22.19 -9.09
C ALA A 117 2.14 -21.56 -10.44
N ALA A 118 3.32 -20.96 -10.53
CA ALA A 118 3.83 -20.40 -11.79
C ALA A 118 4.52 -21.45 -12.68
N GLU A 119 5.05 -22.54 -12.12
CA GLU A 119 5.75 -23.58 -12.89
C GLU A 119 4.84 -24.68 -13.46
N LYS A 120 3.58 -24.80 -13.01
CA LYS A 120 2.63 -25.81 -13.52
C LYS A 120 1.70 -25.35 -14.65
N ALA A 121 1.83 -24.11 -15.12
CA ALA A 121 1.08 -23.60 -16.27
C ALA A 121 1.84 -23.75 -17.60
N ALA A 122 2.97 -24.45 -17.60
CA ALA A 122 3.85 -24.64 -18.76
C ALA A 122 4.11 -26.13 -19.10
N ASP A 123 3.21 -27.04 -18.69
CA ASP A 123 3.18 -28.44 -19.16
C ASP A 123 1.85 -28.75 -19.87
#